data_AF-A0AAW9CES8-F1
#
_entry.id   AF-A0AAW9CES8-F1
#
_cell.length_a   1.000
_cell.length_b   1.000
_cell.length_c   1.000
_cell.angle_alpha   90.00
_cell.angle_beta   90.00
_cell.angle_gamma   90.00
#
_symmetry.space_group_name_H-M   'P 1'
#
loop_
_entity.id
_entity.type
_entity.pdbx_description
1 polymer ?
#
loop_
_entity_poly.entity_id
_entity_poly.type
_entity_poly.pdbx_seq_one_letter_code
_entity_poly.pdbx_strand_id
1 'polypeptide(L)'
;MRYFPILITGLLAGGLHSPSAVSAPVVGGNIDVTFKATVADTTCVINVVGGSGDGKNQTVVIGDSSGEVSMESVVNGDSAATASFSLQATECPAAGTPSYFTTIQADSDPQAGNMLLNQAEGPLAAQGLGISLSRADSLDTPLILNQKLSYGDFGWQVLTQDNFTQSVEARMVARIAVTSAVSSAKAGSVQATAVFHFDYN
;
A
#
# COMPACT_ATOMS: atom_id res chain seq x y z
N MET A 1 78.67 -4.50 36.71
CA MET A 1 78.33 -3.31 37.52
C MET A 1 78.06 -2.12 36.61
N ARG A 2 76.80 -1.71 36.49
CA ARG A 2 76.32 -0.32 36.58
C ARG A 2 74.79 -0.32 36.43
N TYR A 3 74.18 0.53 37.23
CA TYR A 3 72.78 0.51 37.69
C TYR A 3 71.83 1.34 36.78
N PHE A 4 70.54 1.03 36.90
CA PHE A 4 69.30 1.57 36.28
C PHE A 4 69.05 3.10 36.46
N PRO A 5 68.14 3.75 35.69
CA PRO A 5 66.70 3.73 36.02
C PRO A 5 65.69 3.67 34.84
N ILE A 6 64.46 3.36 35.25
CA ILE A 6 63.20 3.10 34.55
C ILE A 6 62.63 4.37 33.90
N LEU A 7 61.97 4.25 32.74
CA LEU A 7 60.79 5.08 32.43
C LEU A 7 59.72 4.25 31.72
N ILE A 8 58.55 4.18 32.37
CA ILE A 8 57.30 3.60 31.85
C ILE A 8 56.48 4.76 31.29
N THR A 9 56.15 4.67 30.01
CA THR A 9 55.09 5.42 29.33
C THR A 9 54.55 4.42 28.30
N GLY A 10 53.31 3.94 28.33
CA GLY A 10 52.08 4.63 28.62
C GLY A 10 51.36 4.90 27.29
N LEU A 11 50.35 4.07 27.02
CA LEU A 11 49.15 4.33 26.22
C LEU A 11 49.13 4.14 24.68
N LEU A 12 48.00 3.51 24.31
CA LEU A 12 47.12 3.72 23.15
C LEU A 12 47.27 2.80 21.94
N ALA A 13 46.47 1.73 22.02
CA ALA A 13 45.85 1.04 20.90
C ALA A 13 45.20 2.01 19.90
N GLY A 14 45.43 1.77 18.61
CA GLY A 14 44.72 2.39 17.50
C GLY A 14 44.40 1.32 16.47
N GLY A 15 43.46 0.43 16.79
CA GLY A 15 42.87 -0.46 15.80
C GLY A 15 42.09 0.38 14.79
N LEU A 16 42.56 0.38 13.54
CA LEU A 16 41.80 0.85 12.38
C LEU A 16 40.55 -0.03 12.25
N HIS A 17 39.49 0.39 12.92
CA HIS A 17 38.14 -0.07 12.60
C HIS A 17 37.68 0.78 11.43
N SER A 18 37.57 0.14 10.27
CA SER A 18 36.70 0.62 9.19
C SER A 18 35.31 0.88 9.77
N PRO A 19 34.73 2.07 9.65
CA PRO A 19 33.31 2.20 9.87
C PRO A 19 32.61 1.57 8.66
N SER A 20 32.14 0.33 8.84
CA SER A 20 31.00 -0.20 8.10
C SER A 20 29.82 0.75 8.26
N ALA A 21 29.18 1.08 7.13
CA ALA A 21 27.84 1.64 6.97
C ALA A 21 27.33 2.65 8.03
N VAL A 22 27.21 3.92 7.63
CA VAL A 22 26.14 4.77 8.16
C VAL A 22 24.99 4.71 7.16
N SER A 23 24.19 3.64 7.25
CA SER A 23 22.80 3.72 6.80
C SER A 23 22.15 4.85 7.60
N ALA A 24 21.75 5.92 6.92
CA ALA A 24 20.98 6.98 7.53
C ALA A 24 19.76 6.38 8.26
N PRO A 25 19.38 6.92 9.43
CA PRO A 25 18.25 6.37 10.17
C PRO A 25 16.99 6.48 9.32
N VAL A 26 16.33 5.34 9.10
CA VAL A 26 14.88 5.34 8.91
C VAL A 26 14.31 5.97 10.18
N VAL A 27 13.71 7.16 10.07
CA VAL A 27 12.92 7.73 11.16
C VAL A 27 11.59 6.99 11.18
N GLY A 28 11.56 5.84 11.86
CA GLY A 28 10.38 4.99 11.97
C GLY A 28 9.37 5.58 12.95
N GLY A 29 8.22 5.98 12.41
CA GLY A 29 6.97 6.07 13.14
C GLY A 29 5.89 5.32 12.34
N ASN A 30 4.68 5.33 12.88
CA ASN A 30 3.51 4.65 12.34
C ASN A 30 3.17 5.19 10.95
N ILE A 31 2.69 4.32 10.07
CA ILE A 31 2.20 4.75 8.77
C ILE A 31 0.68 4.76 8.82
N ASP A 32 0.12 5.92 9.19
CA ASP A 32 -1.32 6.13 9.21
C ASP A 32 -1.89 6.15 7.79
N VAL A 33 -2.20 4.96 7.27
CA VAL A 33 -2.85 4.84 5.96
C VAL A 33 -4.34 5.10 6.11
N THR A 34 -4.75 6.25 5.58
CA THR A 34 -6.15 6.47 5.23
C THR A 34 -6.31 6.18 3.76
N PHE A 35 -6.72 4.96 3.42
CA PHE A 35 -7.22 4.66 2.08
C PHE A 35 -8.72 4.91 2.04
N LYS A 36 -9.16 5.95 1.35
CA LYS A 36 -10.58 6.20 1.08
C LYS A 36 -10.97 5.51 -0.21
N ALA A 37 -11.88 4.54 -0.11
CA ALA A 37 -12.54 3.92 -1.25
C ALA A 37 -13.94 4.52 -1.40
N THR A 38 -14.21 5.16 -2.54
CA THR A 38 -15.52 5.76 -2.86
C THR A 38 -16.12 5.13 -4.11
N VAL A 39 -17.42 4.86 -4.11
CA VAL A 39 -18.19 4.37 -5.28
C VAL A 39 -19.03 5.52 -5.86
N ALA A 40 -18.95 5.75 -7.17
CA ALA A 40 -19.80 6.71 -7.89
C ALA A 40 -20.84 6.00 -8.77
N ASP A 41 -22.06 6.55 -8.82
CA ASP A 41 -23.24 6.18 -9.65
C ASP A 41 -23.27 4.75 -10.20
N THR A 42 -24.12 3.90 -9.62
CA THR A 42 -24.15 2.48 -9.94
C THR A 42 -25.57 1.98 -10.22
N THR A 43 -25.69 1.07 -11.20
CA THR A 43 -26.93 0.34 -11.48
C THR A 43 -27.18 -0.80 -10.48
N CYS A 44 -26.16 -1.22 -9.74
CA CYS A 44 -26.25 -2.19 -8.65
C CYS A 44 -25.60 -1.68 -7.36
N VAL A 45 -25.89 -2.31 -6.23
CA VAL A 45 -25.42 -1.84 -4.91
C VAL A 45 -23.97 -2.26 -4.71
N ILE A 46 -23.05 -1.31 -4.65
CA ILE A 46 -21.63 -1.60 -4.42
C ILE A 46 -21.19 -1.06 -3.06
N ASN A 47 -20.49 -1.91 -2.31
CA ASN A 47 -19.89 -1.59 -1.03
C ASN A 47 -18.41 -2.00 -1.02
N VAL A 48 -17.61 -1.24 -0.28
CA VAL A 48 -16.28 -1.61 0.15
C VAL A 48 -16.41 -2.32 1.49
N VAL A 49 -15.86 -3.52 1.58
CA VAL A 49 -15.88 -4.37 2.77
C VAL A 49 -14.46 -4.47 3.36
N GLY A 50 -14.36 -4.26 4.66
CA GLY A 50 -13.08 -4.10 5.37
C GLY A 50 -12.80 -2.64 5.70
N GLY A 51 -11.97 -2.41 6.71
CA GLY A 51 -11.71 -1.08 7.26
C GLY A 51 -12.85 -0.56 8.15
N SER A 52 -12.90 0.76 8.33
CA SER A 52 -13.92 1.47 9.10
C SER A 52 -14.61 2.56 8.27
N GLY A 53 -15.94 2.64 8.31
CA GLY A 53 -16.72 3.54 7.47
C GLY A 53 -18.18 3.09 7.28
N ASP A 54 -18.84 3.62 6.24
CA ASP A 54 -20.28 3.42 5.96
C ASP A 54 -20.56 2.43 4.81
N GLY A 55 -19.53 1.77 4.28
CA GLY A 55 -19.61 0.87 3.13
C GLY A 55 -19.35 1.56 1.79
N LYS A 56 -19.60 2.87 1.69
CA LYS A 56 -19.33 3.67 0.48
C LYS A 56 -18.09 4.53 0.59
N ASN A 57 -17.70 4.87 1.82
CA ASN A 57 -16.49 5.58 2.18
C ASN A 57 -15.83 4.78 3.30
N GLN A 58 -14.92 3.88 2.92
CA GLN A 58 -14.16 3.10 3.88
C GLN A 58 -12.77 3.67 4.06
N THR A 59 -12.27 3.60 5.30
CA THR A 59 -10.87 3.85 5.63
C THR A 59 -10.20 2.50 5.91
N VAL A 60 -9.24 2.10 5.07
CA VAL A 60 -8.43 0.88 5.27
C VAL A 60 -7.06 1.28 5.79
N VAL A 61 -6.71 0.78 6.98
CA VAL A 61 -5.41 1.00 7.64
C VAL A 61 -4.47 -0.14 7.30
N ILE A 62 -3.23 0.18 6.92
CA ILE A 62 -2.15 -0.78 6.66
C ILE A 62 -1.19 -0.74 7.86
N GLY A 63 -0.88 -1.90 8.42
CA GLY A 63 0.02 -2.04 9.56
C GLY A 63 -0.57 -2.91 10.67
N ASP A 64 0.04 -2.83 11.84
CA ASP A 64 -0.42 -3.54 13.04
C ASP A 64 -1.68 -2.89 13.65
N SER A 65 -2.07 -3.34 14.85
CA SER A 65 -3.24 -2.81 15.57
C SER A 65 -3.16 -1.32 15.92
N SER A 66 -1.97 -0.73 15.85
CA SER A 66 -1.71 0.69 16.08
C SER A 66 -1.52 1.46 14.76
N GLY A 67 -1.70 0.80 13.61
CA GLY A 67 -1.48 1.39 12.29
C GLY A 67 0.00 1.62 11.98
N GLU A 68 0.90 0.88 12.63
CA GLU A 68 2.34 1.03 12.38
C GLU A 68 2.84 -0.03 11.42
N VAL A 69 3.76 0.37 10.54
CA VAL A 69 4.58 -0.59 9.80
C VAL A 69 6.03 -0.13 9.83
N SER A 70 6.94 -1.08 9.99
CA SER A 70 8.37 -0.78 9.92
C SER A 70 8.78 -0.55 8.47
N MET A 71 9.73 0.37 8.23
CA MET A 71 10.31 0.54 6.89
C MET A 71 11.02 -0.72 6.41
N GLU A 72 11.58 -1.53 7.31
CA GLU A 72 12.17 -2.82 6.94
C GLU A 72 11.12 -3.73 6.29
N SER A 73 9.93 -3.82 6.86
CA SER A 73 8.80 -4.56 6.29
C SER A 73 8.35 -3.99 4.94
N VAL A 74 8.36 -2.66 4.77
CA VAL A 74 8.07 -2.01 3.48
C VAL A 74 9.13 -2.36 2.43
N VAL A 75 10.42 -2.30 2.78
CA VAL A 75 11.54 -2.58 1.87
C VAL A 75 11.60 -4.06 1.48
N ASN A 76 11.32 -4.95 2.42
CA ASN A 76 11.31 -6.40 2.18
C ASN A 76 10.02 -6.88 1.51
N GLY A 77 8.99 -6.03 1.43
CA GLY A 77 7.69 -6.40 0.86
C GLY A 77 6.92 -7.38 1.74
N ASP A 78 7.10 -7.32 3.05
CA ASP A 78 6.46 -8.19 4.03
C ASP A 78 4.94 -7.99 4.08
N SER A 79 4.22 -9.05 4.49
CA SER A 79 2.76 -8.99 4.67
C SER A 79 2.32 -7.97 5.71
N ALA A 80 3.18 -7.58 6.66
CA ALA A 80 2.91 -6.51 7.61
C ALA A 80 2.70 -5.14 6.93
N ALA A 81 3.24 -4.94 5.71
CA ALA A 81 3.03 -3.74 4.90
C ALA A 81 1.81 -3.83 3.97
N THR A 82 0.86 -4.71 4.30
CA THR A 82 -0.35 -4.91 3.51
C THR A 82 -1.63 -4.83 4.34
N ALA A 83 -2.73 -4.46 3.70
CA ALA A 83 -4.08 -4.61 4.24
C ALA A 83 -5.01 -5.19 3.19
N SER A 84 -5.91 -6.07 3.63
CA SER A 84 -6.94 -6.64 2.77
C SER A 84 -8.25 -5.86 2.88
N PHE A 85 -8.93 -5.72 1.75
CA PHE A 85 -10.30 -5.23 1.66
C PHE A 85 -10.97 -5.92 0.45
N SER A 86 -12.27 -5.78 0.30
CA SER A 86 -12.95 -6.22 -0.91
C SER A 86 -13.96 -5.19 -1.40
N LEU A 87 -14.26 -5.27 -2.69
CA LEU A 87 -15.40 -4.60 -3.28
C LEU A 87 -16.47 -5.68 -3.50
N GLN A 88 -17.67 -5.44 -3.00
CA GLN A 88 -18.81 -6.33 -3.19
C GLN A 88 -19.90 -5.56 -3.93
N ALA A 89 -20.33 -6.10 -5.05
CA ALA A 89 -21.44 -5.58 -5.83
C ALA A 89 -22.59 -6.58 -5.76
N THR A 90 -23.74 -6.17 -5.25
CA THR A 90 -24.94 -6.99 -5.05
C THR A 90 -26.10 -6.43 -5.89
N GLU A 91 -27.08 -7.29 -6.18
CA GLU A 91 -28.24 -6.92 -7.01
C GLU A 91 -27.82 -6.47 -8.43
N CYS A 92 -26.68 -6.93 -8.93
CA CYS A 92 -26.25 -6.65 -10.29
C CYS A 92 -27.04 -7.53 -11.27
N PRO A 93 -27.43 -7.05 -12.46
CA PRO A 93 -28.16 -7.87 -13.42
C PRO A 93 -27.43 -9.17 -13.80
N ALA A 94 -28.12 -10.31 -13.75
CA ALA A 94 -27.54 -11.62 -14.11
C ALA A 94 -27.54 -11.93 -15.62
N ALA A 95 -28.29 -11.18 -16.42
CA ALA A 95 -28.59 -11.51 -17.81
C ALA A 95 -27.65 -10.81 -18.84
N GLY A 96 -27.14 -11.56 -19.82
CA GLY A 96 -26.25 -11.09 -20.89
C GLY A 96 -24.76 -11.38 -20.61
N THR A 97 -23.86 -11.17 -21.58
CA THR A 97 -22.42 -10.97 -21.30
C THR A 97 -22.26 -9.52 -20.85
N PRO A 98 -22.32 -9.24 -19.55
CA PRO A 98 -22.39 -7.86 -19.12
C PRO A 98 -20.97 -7.34 -19.16
N SER A 99 -20.75 -6.24 -19.88
CA SER A 99 -19.42 -5.65 -19.97
C SER A 99 -19.23 -4.76 -18.76
N TYR A 100 -19.00 -5.39 -17.62
CA TYR A 100 -18.63 -4.70 -16.40
C TYR A 100 -17.20 -4.18 -16.55
N PHE A 101 -17.05 -2.92 -16.22
CA PHE A 101 -15.73 -2.33 -16.13
C PHE A 101 -15.56 -1.59 -14.83
N THR A 102 -14.32 -1.57 -14.36
CA THR A 102 -13.94 -0.82 -13.18
C THR A 102 -12.78 0.10 -13.52
N THR A 103 -12.92 1.37 -13.14
CA THR A 103 -11.83 2.34 -13.21
C THR A 103 -11.44 2.72 -11.79
N ILE A 104 -10.16 2.59 -11.47
CA ILE A 104 -9.60 3.07 -10.21
C ILE A 104 -9.06 4.47 -10.46
N GLN A 105 -9.82 5.50 -10.11
CA GLN A 105 -9.39 6.89 -10.25
C GLN A 105 -8.60 7.31 -9.02
N ALA A 106 -7.34 7.71 -9.21
CA ALA A 106 -6.44 8.14 -8.14
C ALA A 106 -5.30 9.00 -8.69
N ASP A 107 -4.67 9.79 -7.82
CA ASP A 107 -3.40 10.44 -8.16
C ASP A 107 -2.28 9.39 -8.18
N SER A 108 -1.64 9.20 -9.34
CA SER A 108 -0.53 8.26 -9.49
C SER A 108 0.79 8.89 -9.04
N ASP A 109 1.62 8.12 -8.34
CA ASP A 109 3.01 8.48 -8.09
C ASP A 109 3.76 8.61 -9.44
N PRO A 110 4.44 9.75 -9.71
CA PRO A 110 5.04 10.01 -11.01
C PRO A 110 6.30 9.17 -11.30
N GLN A 111 6.90 8.54 -10.29
CA GLN A 111 8.08 7.67 -10.44
C GLN A 111 7.67 6.21 -10.66
N ALA A 112 6.64 5.73 -9.94
CA ALA A 112 6.19 4.34 -10.03
C ALA A 112 5.03 4.12 -11.04
N GLY A 113 4.22 5.14 -11.33
CA GLY A 113 3.15 5.13 -12.33
C GLY A 113 1.89 4.32 -11.97
N ASN A 114 2.04 3.18 -11.32
CA ASN A 114 0.96 2.27 -10.90
C ASN A 114 0.72 2.25 -9.38
N MET A 115 1.33 3.18 -8.65
CA MET A 115 1.12 3.36 -7.21
C MET A 115 0.36 4.66 -6.97
N LEU A 116 -0.48 4.68 -5.94
CA LEU A 116 -1.13 5.87 -5.45
C LEU A 116 -0.07 6.78 -4.83
N LEU A 117 -0.12 8.06 -5.18
CA LEU A 117 0.71 9.12 -4.65
C LEU A 117 0.41 9.33 -3.16
N ASN A 118 1.47 9.50 -2.36
CA ASN A 118 1.33 9.97 -0.99
C ASN A 118 0.89 11.44 -0.96
N GLN A 119 -0.28 11.70 -0.40
CA GLN A 119 -0.91 13.01 -0.21
C GLN A 119 -0.78 13.52 1.23
N ALA A 120 -0.04 12.82 2.10
CA ALA A 120 0.22 13.32 3.44
C ALA A 120 1.02 14.62 3.39
N GLU A 121 0.62 15.60 4.20
CA GLU A 121 1.27 16.91 4.26
C GLU A 121 2.03 17.11 5.58
N GLY A 122 2.96 18.07 5.58
CA GLY A 122 3.68 18.50 6.77
C GLY A 122 4.99 17.74 7.04
N PRO A 123 5.67 18.06 8.16
CA PRO A 123 7.03 17.57 8.43
C PRO A 123 7.12 16.07 8.70
N LEU A 124 5.98 15.42 8.97
CA LEU A 124 5.88 13.98 9.22
C LEU A 124 5.47 13.19 7.97
N ALA A 125 5.24 13.82 6.82
CA ALA A 125 4.92 13.12 5.59
C ALA A 125 6.09 12.24 5.13
N ALA A 126 5.79 10.99 4.77
CA ALA A 126 6.77 10.08 4.18
C ALA A 126 7.24 10.57 2.81
N GLN A 127 8.47 10.22 2.45
CA GLN A 127 9.06 10.53 1.15
C GLN A 127 9.40 9.23 0.41
N GLY A 128 9.12 9.19 -0.90
CA GLY A 128 9.43 8.04 -1.75
C GLY A 128 8.64 6.78 -1.42
N LEU A 129 7.48 6.91 -0.74
CA LEU A 129 6.54 5.84 -0.46
C LEU A 129 5.21 6.10 -1.16
N GLY A 130 4.55 5.03 -1.56
CA GLY A 130 3.21 5.06 -2.14
C GLY A 130 2.45 3.78 -1.81
N ILE A 131 1.22 3.67 -2.30
CA ILE A 131 0.38 2.48 -2.08
C ILE A 131 0.11 1.82 -3.43
N SER A 132 0.36 0.52 -3.56
CA SER A 132 -0.11 -0.27 -4.68
C SER A 132 -1.40 -0.99 -4.33
N LEU A 133 -2.26 -1.24 -5.31
CA LEU A 133 -3.47 -2.04 -5.18
C LEU A 133 -3.33 -3.27 -6.05
N SER A 134 -3.49 -4.45 -5.47
CA SER A 134 -3.39 -5.74 -6.18
C SER A 134 -4.59 -6.60 -5.86
N ARG A 135 -4.87 -7.57 -6.73
CA ARG A 135 -5.83 -8.63 -6.40
C ARG A 135 -5.24 -9.55 -5.35
N ALA A 136 -6.06 -10.09 -4.47
CA ALA A 136 -5.62 -11.02 -3.42
C ALA A 136 -4.99 -12.30 -3.98
N ASP A 137 -5.32 -12.68 -5.22
CA ASP A 137 -4.77 -13.85 -5.92
C ASP A 137 -3.54 -13.55 -6.79
N SER A 138 -3.10 -12.29 -6.87
CA SER A 138 -2.04 -11.84 -7.77
C SER A 138 -1.29 -10.63 -7.21
N LEU A 139 -0.67 -10.81 -6.03
CA LEU A 139 -0.03 -9.73 -5.26
C LEU A 139 1.15 -9.05 -5.96
N ASP A 140 1.81 -9.76 -6.87
CA ASP A 140 2.99 -9.26 -7.60
C ASP A 140 2.63 -8.53 -8.90
N THR A 141 1.33 -8.39 -9.20
CA THR A 141 0.83 -7.67 -10.37
C THR A 141 -0.18 -6.61 -9.93
N PRO A 142 0.31 -5.44 -9.48
CA PRO A 142 -0.57 -4.33 -9.14
C PRO A 142 -1.48 -3.93 -10.30
N LEU A 143 -2.71 -3.59 -9.97
CA LEU A 143 -3.67 -3.04 -10.92
C LEU A 143 -3.18 -1.69 -11.46
N ILE A 144 -3.54 -1.43 -12.71
CA ILE A 144 -3.22 -0.16 -13.36
C ILE A 144 -4.26 0.87 -12.95
N LEU A 145 -3.81 2.04 -12.50
CA LEU A 145 -4.65 3.17 -12.09
C LEU A 145 -5.11 3.97 -13.31
N ASN A 146 -6.23 4.68 -13.19
CA ASN A 146 -6.79 5.60 -14.20
C ASN A 146 -7.02 4.95 -15.57
N GLN A 147 -7.28 3.64 -15.58
CA GLN A 147 -7.58 2.85 -16.78
C GLN A 147 -8.85 2.04 -16.55
N LYS A 148 -9.57 1.78 -17.64
CA LYS A 148 -10.80 0.97 -17.64
C LYS A 148 -10.41 -0.51 -17.69
N LEU A 149 -10.65 -1.23 -16.60
CA LEU A 149 -10.34 -2.66 -16.46
C LEU A 149 -11.59 -3.49 -16.72
N SER A 150 -11.47 -4.56 -17.50
CA SER A 150 -12.58 -5.50 -17.74
C SER A 150 -12.91 -6.31 -16.48
N TYR A 151 -14.08 -6.93 -16.44
CA TYR A 151 -14.52 -7.80 -15.34
C TYR A 151 -13.44 -8.83 -14.91
N GLY A 152 -12.82 -9.49 -15.88
CA GLY A 152 -11.78 -10.50 -15.63
C GLY A 152 -10.44 -9.90 -15.21
N ASP A 153 -10.04 -8.78 -15.83
CA ASP A 153 -8.77 -8.12 -15.50
C ASP A 153 -8.80 -7.56 -14.08
N PHE A 154 -9.92 -6.94 -13.69
CA PHE A 154 -10.15 -6.45 -12.34
C PHE A 154 -10.24 -7.60 -11.32
N GLY A 155 -10.72 -8.77 -11.76
CA GLY A 155 -10.79 -10.00 -10.96
C GLY A 155 -12.07 -10.14 -10.15
N TRP A 156 -13.20 -9.69 -10.69
CA TRP A 156 -14.50 -9.94 -10.10
C TRP A 156 -14.83 -11.44 -10.12
N GLN A 157 -15.31 -11.96 -9.00
CA GLN A 157 -15.74 -13.34 -8.82
C GLN A 157 -17.22 -13.40 -8.46
N VAL A 158 -17.97 -14.32 -9.05
CA VAL A 158 -19.39 -14.51 -8.72
C VAL A 158 -19.50 -15.14 -7.33
N LEU A 159 -20.23 -14.47 -6.44
CA LEU A 159 -20.60 -15.01 -5.12
C LEU A 159 -21.90 -15.81 -5.21
N THR A 160 -22.93 -15.19 -5.79
CA THR A 160 -24.27 -15.77 -5.94
C THR A 160 -24.88 -15.31 -7.25
N GLN A 161 -25.69 -16.14 -7.89
CA GLN A 161 -26.41 -15.79 -9.11
C GLN A 161 -27.75 -16.52 -9.17
N ASP A 162 -28.80 -15.78 -9.55
CA ASP A 162 -30.09 -16.31 -9.95
C ASP A 162 -30.44 -15.88 -11.40
N ASN A 163 -31.69 -16.06 -11.81
CA ASN A 163 -32.13 -15.76 -13.18
C ASN A 163 -32.19 -14.26 -13.50
N PHE A 164 -32.17 -13.38 -12.50
CA PHE A 164 -32.35 -11.94 -12.64
C PHE A 164 -31.18 -11.14 -12.09
N THR A 165 -30.59 -11.59 -10.99
CA THR A 165 -29.57 -10.86 -10.24
C THR A 165 -28.37 -11.74 -9.87
N GLN A 166 -27.24 -11.09 -9.67
CA GLN A 166 -26.01 -11.68 -9.18
C GLN A 166 -25.34 -10.76 -8.16
N SER A 167 -24.51 -11.38 -7.34
CA SER A 167 -23.57 -10.71 -6.46
C SER A 167 -22.17 -11.13 -6.83
N VAL A 168 -21.25 -10.17 -6.90
CA VAL A 168 -19.86 -10.37 -7.28
C VAL A 168 -18.93 -9.71 -6.26
N GLU A 169 -17.73 -10.25 -6.10
CA GLU A 169 -16.70 -9.74 -5.21
C GLU A 169 -15.34 -9.66 -5.90
N ALA A 170 -14.62 -8.57 -5.69
CA ALA A 170 -13.20 -8.46 -5.99
C ALA A 170 -12.43 -8.31 -4.68
N ARG A 171 -11.61 -9.30 -4.34
CA ARG A 171 -10.76 -9.29 -3.15
C ARG A 171 -9.44 -8.60 -3.45
N MET A 172 -9.11 -7.60 -2.66
CA MET A 172 -8.03 -6.65 -2.90
C MET A 172 -7.04 -6.62 -1.75
N VAL A 173 -5.80 -6.25 -2.09
CA VAL A 173 -4.73 -5.98 -1.15
C VAL A 173 -4.11 -4.64 -1.47
N ALA A 174 -4.13 -3.73 -0.50
CA ALA A 174 -3.35 -2.51 -0.52
C ALA A 174 -1.98 -2.79 0.11
N ARG A 175 -0.90 -2.30 -0.52
CA ARG A 175 0.47 -2.48 -0.02
C ARG A 175 1.21 -1.16 -0.04
N ILE A 176 1.86 -0.80 1.07
CA ILE A 176 2.84 0.31 1.07
C ILE A 176 4.15 -0.22 0.49
N ALA A 177 4.72 0.50 -0.47
CA ALA A 177 6.03 0.20 -1.02
C ALA A 177 6.80 1.47 -1.41
N VAL A 178 8.09 1.30 -1.68
CA VAL A 178 8.97 2.38 -2.14
C VAL A 178 8.67 2.68 -3.61
N THR A 179 8.51 3.96 -3.95
CA THR A 179 8.19 4.41 -5.33
C THR A 179 9.42 4.74 -6.17
N SER A 180 10.60 4.76 -5.56
CA SER A 180 11.88 5.08 -6.18
C SER A 180 13.04 4.30 -5.53
N ALA A 181 14.25 4.84 -5.51
CA ALA A 181 15.37 4.19 -4.85
C ALA A 181 15.14 4.10 -3.33
N VAL A 182 15.44 2.94 -2.73
CA VAL A 182 15.34 2.71 -1.27
C VAL A 182 16.14 3.76 -0.49
N SER A 183 17.28 4.22 -1.02
CA SER A 183 18.13 5.23 -0.38
C SER A 183 17.50 6.61 -0.26
N SER A 184 16.45 6.91 -1.03
CA SER A 184 15.70 8.18 -0.95
C SER A 184 14.40 8.05 -0.16
N ALA A 185 14.02 6.85 0.28
CA ALA A 185 12.80 6.64 1.05
C ALA A 185 12.98 7.13 2.49
N LYS A 186 11.95 7.83 3.01
CA LYS A 186 11.90 8.28 4.40
C LYS A 186 10.56 7.91 5.00
N ALA A 187 10.59 7.26 6.17
CA ALA A 187 9.39 6.92 6.92
C ALA A 187 8.66 8.17 7.43
N GLY A 188 7.36 8.01 7.62
CA GLY A 188 6.40 9.07 7.94
C GLY A 188 4.99 8.65 7.57
N SER A 189 4.05 9.58 7.64
CA SER A 189 2.64 9.35 7.26
C SER A 189 2.50 9.15 5.75
N VAL A 190 1.65 8.18 5.37
CA VAL A 190 1.24 7.94 3.99
C VAL A 190 -0.27 8.01 3.90
N GLN A 191 -0.83 8.95 3.13
CA GLN A 191 -2.27 9.05 2.92
C GLN A 191 -2.57 9.02 1.42
N ALA A 192 -3.58 8.28 0.98
CA ALA A 192 -3.95 8.23 -0.43
C ALA A 192 -5.44 7.92 -0.60
N THR A 193 -6.05 8.40 -1.67
CA THR A 193 -7.46 8.14 -1.98
C THR A 193 -7.58 7.47 -3.34
N ALA A 194 -8.43 6.45 -3.46
CA ALA A 194 -8.85 5.92 -4.76
C ALA A 194 -10.37 5.84 -4.84
N VAL A 195 -10.91 6.32 -5.94
CA VAL A 195 -12.33 6.27 -6.26
C VAL A 195 -12.55 5.15 -7.26
N PHE A 196 -13.44 4.22 -6.94
CA PHE A 196 -13.80 3.10 -7.81
C PHE A 196 -15.06 3.47 -8.58
N HIS A 197 -14.90 3.65 -9.89
CA HIS A 197 -16.00 3.87 -10.81
C HIS A 197 -16.41 2.55 -11.43
N PHE A 198 -17.70 2.27 -11.45
CA PHE A 198 -18.25 1.05 -12.02
C PHE A 198 -19.16 1.39 -13.19
N ASP A 199 -18.75 0.93 -14.37
CA ASP A 199 -19.55 1.09 -15.57
C ASP A 199 -20.22 -0.24 -15.92
N TYR A 200 -21.51 -0.15 -16.20
CA TYR A 200 -22.30 -1.22 -16.79
C TYR A 200 -22.69 -0.83 -18.21
N ASN A 201 -22.16 -1.56 -19.21
CA ASN A 201 -22.51 -1.41 -20.63
C ASN A 201 -23.21 -2.66 -21.18
#